data_AF-A0A939DWI9-F1
#
_entry.id   AF-A0A939DWI9-F1
#
_cell.length_a   1.000
_cell.length_b   1.000
_cell.length_c   1.000
_cell.angle_alpha   90.00
_cell.angle_beta   90.00
_cell.angle_gamma   90.00
#
_symmetry.space_group_name_H-M   'P 1'
#
loop_
_entity.id
_entity.type
_entity.pdbx_description
1 polymer ?
#
loop_
_entity_poly.entity_id
_entity_poly.type
_entity_poly.pdbx_seq_one_letter_code
_entity_poly.pdbx_strand_id
1 'polypeptide(L)'
;MRTTDEHTPMTTLDDLFPDGPRQMAAPVVDDHHTVRRLDAMLGDRRADLDRTQRASARPALVAMVDGAVADARPLGEVPPVSRPDGRRRRRFDAISVAAGGLAVAALVVTGAIGGVQLATASPADEALSALAADEKTIDSAMAGLQSAHARLAESISEADAAAAALPAELQQVREATDPADIPPGWTEAPEDAGVIAIADPAALDAVLAAVESYRTDLAAVELSEVPAEYARADIDADSLDEVAAAIDAAQQQLAQIDRATAALRETRMAVDARTAQFEAELAVFTATFPGLAQTVVEQNPDAEPELAAAVVAAGQAVARADLLEAHGTAVLVPYREAVVALVESQVYADRVRAEQERREEEERQRQQEQQPQPEVSPDPVEPDPEPDDTPVEPIPAPVEPTDPSEAGAGV
;
A
#
# COMPACT_ATOMS: atom_id res chain seq x y z
N MET A 1 -7.13 33.53 80.65
CA MET A 1 -7.29 33.88 79.22
C MET A 1 -6.53 32.80 78.46
N ARG A 2 -7.09 31.67 78.04
CA ARG A 2 -8.19 31.40 77.08
C ARG A 2 -7.97 32.02 75.70
N THR A 3 -7.34 31.21 74.84
CA THR A 3 -7.43 31.07 73.37
C THR A 3 -6.69 29.74 73.10
N THR A 4 -7.32 28.55 73.10
CA THR A 4 -8.16 27.94 72.05
C THR A 4 -7.88 28.45 70.66
N ASP A 5 -6.98 27.75 69.96
CA ASP A 5 -6.94 27.73 68.50
C ASP A 5 -7.12 26.27 68.08
N GLU A 6 -8.22 26.03 67.38
CA GLU A 6 -8.67 24.75 66.86
C GLU A 6 -7.89 24.44 65.59
N HIS A 7 -7.04 23.40 65.63
CA HIS A 7 -6.56 22.77 64.41
C HIS A 7 -7.61 21.77 63.93
N THR A 8 -8.34 22.16 62.89
CA THR A 8 -9.16 21.28 62.07
C THR A 8 -8.23 20.31 61.32
N PRO A 9 -8.25 18.99 61.58
CA PRO A 9 -7.55 18.05 60.72
C PRO A 9 -8.27 18.00 59.37
N MET A 10 -7.58 18.38 58.30
CA MET A 10 -8.03 18.07 56.95
C MET A 10 -7.97 16.55 56.79
N THR A 11 -9.14 15.91 56.80
CA THR A 11 -9.34 14.53 56.34
C THR A 11 -8.83 14.42 54.92
N THR A 12 -7.65 13.82 54.77
CA THR A 12 -7.06 13.47 53.48
C THR A 12 -7.89 12.37 52.84
N LEU A 13 -7.98 12.39 51.51
CA LEU A 13 -8.79 11.49 50.69
C LEU A 13 -8.51 9.99 50.94
N ASP A 14 -7.37 9.67 51.54
CA ASP A 14 -6.96 8.31 51.90
C ASP A 14 -7.79 7.68 53.03
N ASP A 15 -8.44 8.46 53.90
CA ASP A 15 -9.29 7.92 54.98
C ASP A 15 -10.69 7.49 54.49
N LEU A 16 -11.06 7.79 53.24
CA LEU A 16 -12.33 7.37 52.64
C LEU A 16 -12.28 5.97 52.01
N PHE A 17 -11.10 5.34 51.97
CA PHE A 17 -10.93 3.99 51.40
C PHE A 17 -10.18 3.06 52.38
N PRO A 18 -10.78 2.68 53.52
CA PRO A 18 -10.15 1.75 54.48
C PRO A 18 -9.95 0.33 53.92
N ASP A 19 -10.51 0.04 52.75
CA ASP A 19 -10.21 -1.15 51.96
C ASP A 19 -9.16 -0.79 50.90
N GLY A 20 -7.88 -0.98 51.24
CA GLY A 20 -6.77 -0.88 50.29
C GLY A 20 -6.96 -1.71 49.00
N PRO A 21 -6.10 -1.51 47.98
CA PRO A 21 -6.30 -2.07 46.65
C PRO A 21 -6.37 -3.60 46.75
N ARG A 22 -7.57 -4.13 46.59
CA ARG A 22 -7.78 -5.57 46.44
C ARG A 22 -6.97 -5.99 45.21
N GLN A 23 -5.93 -6.79 45.43
CA GLN A 23 -5.34 -7.65 44.41
C GLN A 23 -6.46 -8.56 43.89
N MET A 24 -7.25 -8.06 42.95
CA MET A 24 -8.11 -8.87 42.12
C MET A 24 -7.19 -9.43 41.03
N ALA A 25 -6.76 -10.68 41.24
CA ALA A 25 -6.40 -11.54 40.13
C ALA A 25 -7.49 -11.38 39.08
N ALA A 26 -7.14 -10.82 37.92
CA ALA A 26 -8.07 -10.61 36.83
C ALA A 26 -8.70 -11.97 36.50
N PRO A 27 -10.02 -12.15 36.64
CA PRO A 27 -10.66 -13.24 35.94
C PRO A 27 -10.41 -12.96 34.46
N VAL A 28 -9.86 -13.93 33.74
CA VAL A 28 -9.90 -13.94 32.28
C VAL A 28 -11.38 -13.91 31.93
N VAL A 29 -11.90 -12.71 31.67
CA VAL A 29 -13.24 -12.50 31.17
C VAL A 29 -13.18 -12.99 29.73
N ASP A 30 -13.66 -14.21 29.55
CA ASP A 30 -13.88 -14.80 28.24
C ASP A 30 -14.92 -13.94 27.52
N ASP A 31 -14.43 -13.01 26.67
CA ASP A 31 -15.21 -12.00 25.95
C ASP A 31 -16.32 -12.61 25.08
N HIS A 32 -16.26 -13.92 24.82
CA HIS A 32 -17.31 -14.64 24.10
C HIS A 32 -18.64 -14.74 24.88
N HIS A 33 -18.60 -14.72 26.22
CA HIS A 33 -19.81 -14.79 27.04
C HIS A 33 -20.53 -13.45 27.19
N THR A 34 -19.79 -12.34 27.24
CA THR A 34 -20.33 -10.98 27.23
C THR A 34 -20.93 -10.61 25.87
N VAL A 35 -20.29 -11.02 24.75
CA VAL A 35 -20.85 -10.84 23.40
C VAL A 35 -22.15 -11.63 23.20
N ARG A 36 -22.21 -12.91 23.60
CA ARG A 36 -23.46 -13.70 23.50
C ARG A 36 -24.61 -13.15 24.35
N ARG A 37 -24.31 -12.57 25.52
CA ARG A 37 -25.33 -12.01 26.40
C ARG A 37 -25.84 -10.66 25.91
N LEU A 38 -24.97 -9.87 25.26
CA LEU A 38 -25.36 -8.65 24.54
C LEU A 38 -26.22 -8.96 23.31
N ASP A 39 -25.89 -10.01 22.53
CA ASP A 39 -26.72 -10.48 21.41
C ASP A 39 -28.11 -10.96 21.88
N ALA A 40 -28.18 -11.64 23.03
CA ALA A 40 -29.44 -12.09 23.61
C ALA A 40 -30.31 -10.95 24.20
N MET A 41 -29.68 -9.86 24.67
CA MET A 41 -30.40 -8.69 25.23
C MET A 41 -30.79 -7.65 24.18
N LEU A 42 -30.04 -7.53 23.08
CA LEU A 42 -30.32 -6.58 22.01
C LEU A 42 -31.40 -7.05 21.04
N GLY A 43 -31.80 -8.33 21.12
CA GLY A 43 -32.67 -8.96 20.14
C GLY A 43 -31.97 -9.07 18.79
N ASP A 44 -32.29 -10.11 18.04
CA ASP A 44 -31.61 -10.48 16.80
C ASP A 44 -31.83 -9.41 15.69
N ARG A 45 -31.05 -8.32 15.73
CA ARG A 45 -31.15 -7.17 14.79
C ARG A 45 -30.77 -7.55 13.35
N ARG A 46 -30.31 -8.78 13.10
CA ARG A 46 -29.99 -9.27 11.76
C ARG A 46 -31.09 -10.14 11.14
N ALA A 47 -32.20 -10.40 11.85
CA ALA A 47 -33.32 -11.14 11.28
C ALA A 47 -34.43 -10.26 10.67
N ASP A 48 -34.55 -8.99 11.07
CA ASP A 48 -35.71 -8.14 10.71
C ASP A 48 -35.42 -6.95 9.76
N LEU A 49 -34.18 -6.74 9.33
CA LEU A 49 -33.85 -5.67 8.37
C LEU A 49 -33.73 -6.13 6.91
N ASP A 50 -33.96 -7.41 6.60
CA ASP A 50 -33.64 -7.96 5.27
C ASP A 50 -34.74 -8.77 4.56
N ARG A 51 -36.03 -8.66 4.94
CA ARG A 51 -37.06 -9.54 4.33
C ARG A 51 -38.40 -9.00 3.86
N THR A 52 -38.73 -7.71 3.95
CA THR A 52 -40.09 -7.27 3.51
C THR A 52 -40.20 -6.12 2.53
N GLN A 53 -39.13 -5.48 2.01
CA GLN A 53 -39.33 -4.40 1.01
C GLN A 53 -38.40 -4.34 -0.21
N ARG A 54 -37.41 -5.23 -0.39
CA ARG A 54 -36.54 -5.22 -1.60
C ARG A 54 -36.57 -6.46 -2.49
N ALA A 55 -37.31 -7.52 -2.13
CA ALA A 55 -37.31 -8.79 -2.86
C ALA A 55 -38.58 -9.08 -3.70
N SER A 56 -39.60 -8.21 -3.73
CA SER A 56 -40.87 -8.52 -4.42
C SER A 56 -40.97 -8.00 -5.87
N ALA A 57 -40.16 -7.03 -6.29
CA ALA A 57 -40.23 -6.49 -7.65
C ALA A 57 -39.38 -7.28 -8.66
N ARG A 58 -38.35 -8.01 -8.21
CA ARG A 58 -37.40 -8.71 -9.10
C ARG A 58 -38.03 -9.92 -9.81
N PRO A 59 -38.81 -10.80 -9.16
CA PRO A 59 -39.49 -11.89 -9.85
C PRO A 59 -40.57 -11.38 -10.80
N ALA A 60 -41.26 -10.29 -10.43
CA ALA A 60 -42.28 -9.66 -11.27
C ALA A 60 -41.66 -8.99 -12.51
N LEU A 61 -40.52 -8.29 -12.37
CA LEU A 61 -39.77 -7.72 -13.50
C LEU A 61 -39.16 -8.81 -14.38
N VAL A 62 -38.61 -9.88 -13.81
CA VAL A 62 -38.12 -11.03 -14.59
C VAL A 62 -39.26 -11.69 -15.34
N ALA A 63 -40.43 -11.89 -14.72
CA ALA A 63 -41.61 -12.43 -15.40
C ALA A 63 -42.17 -11.49 -16.49
N MET A 64 -42.06 -10.17 -16.30
CA MET A 64 -42.50 -9.17 -17.29
C MET A 64 -41.53 -9.10 -18.48
N VAL A 65 -40.22 -9.24 -18.22
CA VAL A 65 -39.18 -9.33 -19.27
C VAL A 65 -39.27 -10.66 -20.02
N ASP A 66 -39.44 -11.79 -19.31
CA ASP A 66 -39.63 -13.10 -19.94
C ASP A 66 -40.93 -13.16 -20.74
N GLY A 67 -42.00 -12.50 -20.27
CA GLY A 67 -43.25 -12.32 -21.02
C GLY A 67 -43.07 -11.47 -22.28
N ALA A 68 -42.33 -10.36 -22.20
CA ALA A 68 -42.03 -9.50 -23.34
C ALA A 68 -41.10 -10.18 -24.37
N VAL A 69 -40.16 -11.02 -23.92
CA VAL A 69 -39.29 -11.84 -24.78
C VAL A 69 -40.08 -12.98 -25.44
N ALA A 70 -41.06 -13.57 -24.75
CA ALA A 70 -41.94 -14.58 -25.32
C ALA A 70 -42.94 -14.01 -26.35
N ASP A 71 -43.40 -12.78 -26.18
CA ASP A 71 -44.30 -12.08 -27.12
C ASP A 71 -43.57 -11.39 -28.29
N ALA A 72 -42.23 -11.26 -28.23
CA ALA A 72 -41.42 -10.77 -29.33
C ALA A 72 -41.41 -11.80 -30.48
N ARG A 73 -42.36 -11.67 -31.41
CA ARG A 73 -42.39 -12.47 -32.65
C ARG A 73 -41.05 -12.28 -33.41
N PRO A 74 -40.38 -13.37 -33.82
CA PRO A 74 -39.10 -13.28 -34.48
C PRO A 74 -39.23 -12.60 -35.85
N LEU A 75 -38.63 -11.42 -35.98
CA LEU A 75 -38.34 -10.82 -37.28
C LEU A 75 -37.08 -11.49 -37.84
N GLY A 76 -37.28 -12.55 -38.63
CA GLY A 76 -36.30 -13.07 -39.61
C GLY A 76 -35.07 -13.77 -39.04
N GLU A 77 -34.77 -14.96 -39.58
CA GLU A 77 -33.55 -15.72 -39.29
C GLU A 77 -32.30 -14.93 -39.73
N VAL A 78 -31.43 -14.61 -38.76
CA VAL A 78 -30.05 -14.21 -39.01
C VAL A 78 -29.15 -15.44 -38.77
N PRO A 79 -28.24 -15.78 -39.70
CA PRO A 79 -27.47 -17.02 -39.62
C PRO A 79 -26.45 -17.00 -38.47
N PRO A 80 -26.09 -18.18 -37.93
CA PRO A 80 -25.24 -18.29 -36.75
C PRO A 80 -23.78 -17.96 -37.06
N VAL A 81 -23.22 -16.99 -36.33
CA VAL A 81 -21.77 -16.74 -36.30
C VAL A 81 -21.16 -17.51 -35.13
N SER A 82 -20.21 -18.38 -35.45
CA SER A 82 -19.46 -19.23 -34.54
C SER A 82 -18.70 -18.42 -33.48
N ARG A 83 -18.88 -18.78 -32.20
CA ARG A 83 -18.12 -18.21 -31.07
C ARG A 83 -16.80 -18.97 -30.87
N PRO A 84 -15.67 -18.30 -30.64
CA PRO A 84 -14.50 -18.93 -30.05
C PRO A 84 -14.66 -19.01 -28.52
N ASP A 85 -14.40 -20.21 -28.00
CA ASP A 85 -14.40 -20.55 -26.58
C ASP A 85 -13.21 -19.92 -25.84
N GLY A 86 -13.46 -19.50 -24.59
CA GLY A 86 -12.41 -19.20 -23.61
C GLY A 86 -12.28 -17.72 -23.23
N ARG A 87 -13.15 -17.21 -22.36
CA ARG A 87 -12.90 -15.97 -21.62
C ARG A 87 -12.96 -16.19 -20.11
N ARG A 88 -11.84 -15.86 -19.46
CA ARG A 88 -11.71 -15.67 -18.01
C ARG A 88 -12.80 -14.72 -17.49
N ARG A 89 -13.38 -15.08 -16.34
CA ARG A 89 -14.44 -14.33 -15.65
C ARG A 89 -13.93 -12.94 -15.23
N ARG A 90 -14.15 -11.92 -16.07
CA ARG A 90 -14.15 -10.53 -15.63
C ARG A 90 -15.39 -10.33 -14.75
N ARG A 91 -15.20 -9.85 -13.53
CA ARG A 91 -16.29 -9.48 -12.63
C ARG A 91 -17.06 -8.35 -13.30
N PHE A 92 -18.27 -8.66 -13.77
CA PHE A 92 -19.21 -7.66 -14.26
C PHE A 92 -19.61 -6.78 -13.08
N ASP A 93 -19.28 -5.50 -13.16
CA ASP A 93 -19.82 -4.49 -12.25
C ASP A 93 -21.32 -4.32 -12.55
N ALA A 94 -22.13 -5.11 -11.83
CA ALA A 94 -23.57 -5.21 -11.99
C ALA A 94 -24.31 -3.91 -11.65
N ILE A 95 -23.65 -2.95 -10.98
CA ILE A 95 -24.23 -1.66 -10.60
C ILE A 95 -24.35 -0.75 -11.81
N SER A 96 -23.33 -0.74 -12.69
CA SER A 96 -23.31 0.07 -13.91
C SER A 96 -24.34 -0.41 -14.96
N VAL A 97 -24.65 -1.72 -15.00
CA VAL A 97 -25.68 -2.28 -15.91
C VAL A 97 -27.10 -2.06 -15.37
N ALA A 98 -27.28 -2.06 -14.04
CA ALA A 98 -28.60 -1.84 -13.42
C ALA A 98 -29.12 -0.41 -13.60
N ALA A 99 -28.24 0.60 -13.60
CA ALA A 99 -28.63 1.99 -13.84
C ALA A 99 -29.09 2.22 -15.29
N GLY A 100 -28.42 1.62 -16.28
CA GLY A 100 -28.84 1.69 -17.69
C GLY A 100 -30.17 0.98 -17.97
N GLY A 101 -30.47 -0.12 -17.26
CA GLY A 101 -31.71 -0.88 -17.45
C GLY A 101 -32.99 -0.19 -16.91
N LEU A 102 -32.88 0.60 -15.84
CA LEU A 102 -34.04 1.31 -15.29
C LEU A 102 -34.50 2.49 -16.17
N ALA A 103 -33.59 3.13 -16.89
CA ALA A 103 -33.92 4.20 -17.85
C ALA A 103 -34.76 3.67 -19.03
N VAL A 104 -34.43 2.48 -19.55
CA VAL A 104 -35.15 1.86 -20.68
C VAL A 104 -36.54 1.35 -20.25
N ALA A 105 -36.69 0.80 -19.05
CA ALA A 105 -37.98 0.31 -18.55
C ALA A 105 -39.00 1.45 -18.31
N ALA A 106 -38.55 2.64 -17.91
CA ALA A 106 -39.42 3.81 -17.75
C ALA A 106 -39.98 4.32 -19.10
N LEU A 107 -39.20 4.22 -20.19
CA LEU A 107 -39.63 4.61 -21.54
C LEU A 107 -40.70 3.68 -22.12
N VAL A 108 -40.64 2.37 -21.84
CA VAL A 108 -41.57 1.38 -22.42
C VAL A 108 -42.96 1.42 -21.76
N VAL A 109 -43.06 1.77 -20.47
CA VAL A 109 -44.36 1.79 -19.75
C VAL A 109 -45.25 2.97 -20.17
N THR A 110 -44.66 4.08 -20.64
CA THR A 110 -45.42 5.28 -21.03
C THR A 110 -46.11 5.13 -22.39
N GLY A 111 -45.63 4.22 -23.25
CA GLY A 111 -46.16 4.04 -24.61
C GLY A 111 -47.49 3.26 -24.74
N ALA A 112 -47.91 2.53 -23.71
CA ALA A 112 -48.99 1.54 -23.86
C ALA A 112 -50.42 2.01 -23.47
N ILE A 113 -50.59 3.18 -22.83
CA ILE A 113 -51.88 3.56 -22.20
C ILE A 113 -52.66 4.67 -22.96
N GLY A 114 -52.08 5.33 -23.97
CA GLY A 114 -52.66 6.51 -24.63
C GLY A 114 -53.64 6.30 -25.80
N GLY A 115 -54.20 5.10 -26.00
CA GLY A 115 -54.70 4.68 -27.32
C GLY A 115 -56.01 5.27 -27.88
N VAL A 116 -56.81 6.08 -27.19
CA VAL A 116 -58.17 6.45 -27.70
C VAL A 116 -58.60 7.92 -27.53
N GLN A 117 -57.77 8.81 -26.96
CA GLN A 117 -58.10 10.27 -26.91
C GLN A 117 -57.18 11.16 -27.77
N LEU A 118 -56.25 10.58 -28.53
CA LEU A 118 -55.25 11.30 -29.35
C LEU A 118 -55.78 11.90 -30.69
N ALA A 119 -57.07 11.84 -30.99
CA ALA A 119 -57.58 12.31 -32.29
C ALA A 119 -57.64 13.84 -32.44
N THR A 120 -57.29 14.62 -31.42
CA THR A 120 -57.32 16.09 -31.44
C THR A 120 -56.08 16.77 -30.84
N ALA A 121 -55.01 16.03 -30.52
CA ALA A 121 -53.76 16.67 -30.11
C ALA A 121 -53.16 17.39 -31.32
N SER A 122 -52.75 18.65 -31.14
CA SER A 122 -52.08 19.36 -32.23
C SER A 122 -50.68 18.75 -32.42
N PRO A 123 -50.16 18.67 -33.66
CA PRO A 123 -48.78 18.21 -33.89
C PRO A 123 -47.73 19.00 -33.09
N ALA A 124 -48.01 20.26 -32.75
CA ALA A 124 -47.16 21.09 -31.90
C ALA A 124 -47.09 20.56 -30.46
N ASP A 125 -48.23 20.13 -29.89
CA ASP A 125 -48.28 19.56 -28.53
C ASP A 125 -47.46 18.26 -28.43
N GLU A 126 -47.54 17.41 -29.45
CA GLU A 126 -46.75 16.17 -29.51
C GLU A 126 -45.24 16.46 -29.62
N ALA A 127 -44.85 17.42 -30.47
CA ALA A 127 -43.45 17.83 -30.64
C ALA A 127 -42.88 18.45 -29.36
N LEU A 128 -43.65 19.30 -28.66
CA LEU A 128 -43.26 19.86 -27.37
C LEU A 128 -43.14 18.79 -26.28
N SER A 129 -44.01 17.77 -26.30
CA SER A 129 -43.89 16.64 -25.39
C SER A 129 -42.64 15.80 -25.67
N ALA A 130 -42.28 15.61 -26.94
CA ALA A 130 -41.04 14.93 -27.33
C ALA A 130 -39.81 15.74 -26.88
N LEU A 131 -39.80 17.05 -27.14
CA LEU A 131 -38.73 17.95 -26.68
C LEU A 131 -38.56 17.91 -25.16
N ALA A 132 -39.66 17.95 -24.39
CA ALA A 132 -39.59 17.85 -22.93
C ALA A 132 -39.05 16.49 -22.43
N ALA A 133 -39.22 15.41 -23.22
CA ALA A 133 -38.63 14.11 -22.93
C ALA A 133 -37.13 14.10 -23.25
N ASP A 134 -36.71 14.73 -24.35
CA ASP A 134 -35.31 14.89 -24.72
C ASP A 134 -34.57 15.76 -23.69
N GLU A 135 -35.17 16.85 -23.21
CA GLU A 135 -34.62 17.71 -22.16
C GLU A 135 -34.33 16.93 -20.87
N LYS A 136 -35.28 16.11 -20.40
CA LYS A 136 -35.06 15.24 -19.23
C LYS A 136 -33.96 14.21 -19.47
N THR A 137 -33.84 13.72 -20.71
CA THR A 137 -32.78 12.79 -21.10
C THR A 137 -31.42 13.48 -21.06
N ILE A 138 -31.33 14.72 -21.55
CA ILE A 138 -30.13 15.58 -21.49
C ILE A 138 -29.73 15.81 -20.04
N ASP A 139 -30.65 16.22 -19.17
CA ASP A 139 -30.37 16.47 -17.74
C ASP A 139 -29.80 15.23 -17.06
N SER A 140 -30.44 14.07 -17.28
CA SER A 140 -29.98 12.79 -16.73
C SER A 140 -28.61 12.37 -17.29
N ALA A 141 -28.38 12.56 -18.58
CA ALA A 141 -27.11 12.20 -19.22
C ALA A 141 -25.98 13.12 -18.75
N MET A 142 -26.26 14.42 -18.61
CA MET A 142 -25.32 15.42 -18.10
C MET A 142 -24.93 15.12 -16.64
N ALA A 143 -25.89 14.83 -15.77
CA ALA A 143 -25.62 14.45 -14.38
C ALA A 143 -24.76 13.17 -14.30
N GLY A 144 -25.04 12.19 -15.17
CA GLY A 144 -24.23 10.97 -15.29
C GLY A 144 -22.79 11.25 -15.73
N LEU A 145 -22.61 12.09 -16.74
CA LEU A 145 -21.29 12.52 -17.23
C LEU A 145 -20.49 13.27 -16.15
N GLN A 146 -21.12 14.25 -15.47
CA GLN A 146 -20.49 15.01 -14.39
C GLN A 146 -20.05 14.11 -13.23
N SER A 147 -20.91 13.16 -12.82
CA SER A 147 -20.55 12.20 -11.77
C SER A 147 -19.39 11.28 -12.18
N ALA A 148 -19.40 10.79 -13.42
CA ALA A 148 -18.31 9.95 -13.93
C ALA A 148 -16.99 10.74 -14.03
N HIS A 149 -17.05 11.99 -14.47
CA HIS A 149 -15.89 12.88 -14.56
C HIS A 149 -15.29 13.15 -13.17
N ALA A 150 -16.12 13.50 -12.19
CA ALA A 150 -15.66 13.74 -10.81
C ALA A 150 -15.00 12.51 -10.19
N ARG A 151 -15.59 11.31 -10.36
CA ARG A 151 -15.01 10.05 -9.87
C ARG A 151 -13.66 9.72 -10.53
N LEU A 152 -13.52 9.98 -11.82
CA LEU A 152 -12.24 9.76 -12.50
C LEU A 152 -11.17 10.73 -11.99
N ALA A 153 -11.52 12.01 -11.79
CA ALA A 153 -10.61 13.00 -11.22
C ALA A 153 -10.17 12.62 -9.80
N GLU A 154 -11.10 12.18 -8.95
CA GLU A 154 -10.82 11.68 -7.60
C GLU A 154 -9.89 10.46 -7.65
N SER A 155 -10.19 9.48 -8.50
CA SER A 155 -9.37 8.28 -8.66
C SER A 155 -7.93 8.59 -9.14
N ILE A 156 -7.75 9.57 -10.04
CA ILE A 156 -6.40 10.02 -10.46
C ILE A 156 -5.68 10.69 -9.29
N SER A 157 -6.37 11.52 -8.51
CA SER A 157 -5.80 12.19 -7.35
C SER A 157 -5.40 11.21 -6.24
N GLU A 158 -6.20 10.19 -5.98
CA GLU A 158 -5.89 9.12 -5.01
C GLU A 158 -4.69 8.30 -5.47
N ALA A 159 -4.63 7.96 -6.77
CA ALA A 159 -3.51 7.21 -7.34
C ALA A 159 -2.19 8.00 -7.29
N ASP A 160 -2.20 9.30 -7.60
CA ASP A 160 -1.00 10.14 -7.46
C ASP A 160 -0.57 10.28 -5.99
N ALA A 161 -1.52 10.45 -5.06
CA ALA A 161 -1.21 10.52 -3.64
C ALA A 161 -0.56 9.23 -3.11
N ALA A 162 -1.09 8.06 -3.50
CA ALA A 162 -0.50 6.77 -3.15
C ALA A 162 0.91 6.61 -3.75
N ALA A 163 1.08 6.93 -5.03
CA ALA A 163 2.38 6.89 -5.70
C ALA A 163 3.38 7.90 -5.13
N ALA A 164 2.93 9.06 -4.63
CA ALA A 164 3.78 10.08 -4.03
C ALA A 164 4.37 9.67 -2.67
N ALA A 165 3.69 8.79 -1.94
CA ALA A 165 4.17 8.28 -0.65
C ALA A 165 5.24 7.18 -0.80
N LEU A 166 5.18 6.41 -1.89
CA LEU A 166 6.05 5.25 -2.12
C LEU A 166 7.57 5.53 -2.06
N PRO A 167 8.12 6.61 -2.65
CA PRO A 167 9.57 6.80 -2.70
C PRO A 167 10.22 6.83 -1.32
N ALA A 168 9.58 7.43 -0.32
CA ALA A 168 10.11 7.48 1.04
C ALA A 168 10.14 6.09 1.69
N GLU A 169 9.10 5.27 1.49
CA GLU A 169 9.04 3.90 2.02
C GLU A 169 10.02 2.97 1.31
N LEU A 170 10.14 3.08 -0.02
CA LEU A 170 11.10 2.31 -0.82
C LEU A 170 12.55 2.64 -0.47
N GLN A 171 12.84 3.92 -0.20
CA GLN A 171 14.19 4.34 0.19
C GLN A 171 14.61 3.81 1.56
N GLN A 172 13.67 3.57 2.48
CA GLN A 172 13.97 2.97 3.80
C GLN A 172 14.53 1.55 3.69
N VAL A 173 14.19 0.80 2.63
CA VAL A 173 14.71 -0.55 2.38
C VAL A 173 15.86 -0.60 1.38
N ARG A 174 16.48 0.54 1.09
CA ARG A 174 17.71 0.54 0.27
C ARG A 174 18.85 -0.12 1.04
N GLU A 175 19.14 0.44 2.20
CA GLU A 175 20.32 0.13 3.00
C GLU A 175 19.97 0.16 4.48
N ALA A 176 20.72 -0.61 5.27
CA ALA A 176 20.79 -0.44 6.70
C ALA A 176 22.26 -0.37 7.11
N THR A 177 22.53 0.27 8.24
CA THR A 177 23.86 0.26 8.84
C THR A 177 24.29 -1.16 9.16
N ASP A 178 25.55 -1.51 8.87
CA ASP A 178 26.12 -2.81 9.20
C ASP A 178 26.37 -2.92 10.72
N PRO A 179 25.73 -3.87 11.42
CA PRO A 179 25.99 -4.12 12.85
C PRO A 179 27.44 -4.49 13.18
N ALA A 180 28.20 -5.01 12.20
CA ALA A 180 29.59 -5.39 12.39
C ALA A 180 30.48 -4.20 12.77
N ASP A 181 30.16 -3.02 12.24
CA ASP A 181 30.94 -1.79 12.42
C ASP A 181 30.54 -1.00 13.67
N ILE A 182 29.52 -1.45 14.41
CA ILE A 182 29.12 -0.82 15.68
C ILE A 182 29.99 -1.37 16.81
N PRO A 183 30.83 -0.53 17.46
CA PRO A 183 31.68 -0.98 18.54
C PRO A 183 30.85 -1.49 19.74
N PRO A 184 31.32 -2.52 20.47
CA PRO A 184 30.63 -3.00 21.66
C PRO A 184 30.36 -1.89 22.68
N GLY A 185 29.10 -1.76 23.10
CA GLY A 185 28.67 -0.75 24.08
C GLY A 185 28.25 0.59 23.49
N TRP A 186 28.28 0.75 22.16
CA TRP A 186 27.77 1.93 21.47
C TRP A 186 26.34 1.70 21.01
N THR A 187 25.48 2.71 21.13
CA THR A 187 24.09 2.69 20.66
C THR A 187 23.92 3.33 19.29
N GLU A 188 24.90 4.12 18.86
CA GLU A 188 24.92 4.82 17.57
C GLU A 188 26.12 4.33 16.77
N ALA A 189 25.89 4.13 15.47
CA ALA A 189 26.94 3.75 14.55
C ALA A 189 27.83 4.96 14.23
N PRO A 190 29.14 4.75 14.04
CA PRO A 190 30.02 5.81 13.60
C PRO A 190 29.66 6.29 12.18
N GLU A 191 30.03 7.52 11.82
CA GLU A 191 29.69 8.13 10.52
C GLU A 191 30.27 7.36 9.32
N ASP A 192 31.32 6.56 9.55
CA ASP A 192 32.00 5.73 8.56
C ASP A 192 31.59 4.24 8.61
N ALA A 193 30.54 3.89 9.37
CA ALA A 193 30.02 2.54 9.37
C ALA A 193 29.57 2.11 7.96
N GLY A 194 29.88 0.87 7.61
CA GLY A 194 29.42 0.23 6.39
C GLY A 194 27.91 0.11 6.34
N VAL A 195 27.42 -0.25 5.15
CA VAL A 195 25.99 -0.47 4.90
C VAL A 195 25.77 -1.87 4.32
N ILE A 196 24.69 -2.49 4.76
CA ILE A 196 24.15 -3.72 4.18
C ILE A 196 23.02 -3.37 3.21
N ALA A 197 23.09 -3.92 2.01
CA ALA A 197 22.02 -3.78 1.02
C ALA A 197 20.81 -4.62 1.46
N ILE A 198 19.65 -3.96 1.63
CA ILE A 198 18.41 -4.63 2.07
C ILE A 198 17.59 -5.07 0.85
N ALA A 199 17.59 -4.26 -0.22
CA ALA A 199 17.00 -4.57 -1.51
C ALA A 199 18.06 -4.60 -2.61
N ASP A 200 17.73 -5.19 -3.77
CA ASP A 200 18.56 -5.09 -4.98
C ASP A 200 18.58 -3.61 -5.44
N PRO A 201 19.76 -2.94 -5.43
CA PRO A 201 19.84 -1.52 -5.80
C PRO A 201 19.34 -1.23 -7.22
N ALA A 202 19.58 -2.13 -8.17
CA ALA A 202 19.15 -1.92 -9.55
C ALA A 202 17.63 -2.06 -9.69
N ALA A 203 17.03 -3.03 -9.00
CA ALA A 203 15.58 -3.20 -8.97
C ALA A 203 14.90 -2.03 -8.24
N LEU A 204 15.51 -1.53 -7.16
CA LEU A 204 15.02 -0.37 -6.42
C LEU A 204 15.05 0.91 -7.28
N ASP A 205 16.18 1.19 -7.94
CA ASP A 205 16.30 2.36 -8.81
C ASP A 205 15.31 2.28 -10.00
N ALA A 206 15.08 1.07 -10.54
CA ALA A 206 14.09 0.84 -11.59
C ALA A 206 12.65 1.13 -11.12
N VAL A 207 12.27 0.66 -9.93
CA VAL A 207 10.91 0.91 -9.40
C VAL A 207 10.72 2.37 -9.00
N LEU A 208 11.75 3.05 -8.48
CA LEU A 208 11.70 4.50 -8.21
C LEU A 208 11.50 5.31 -9.50
N ALA A 209 12.21 4.94 -10.58
CA ALA A 209 11.98 5.53 -11.89
C ALA A 209 10.57 5.24 -12.44
N ALA A 210 10.05 4.04 -12.20
CA ALA A 210 8.68 3.68 -12.57
C ALA A 210 7.63 4.50 -11.80
N VAL A 211 7.85 4.77 -10.50
CA VAL A 211 7.00 5.67 -9.70
C VAL A 211 6.99 7.08 -10.31
N GLU A 212 8.16 7.64 -10.64
CA GLU A 212 8.25 8.98 -11.25
C GLU A 212 7.57 9.02 -12.62
N SER A 213 7.78 8.00 -13.46
CA SER A 213 7.11 7.89 -14.76
C SER A 213 5.60 7.80 -14.62
N TYR A 214 5.10 6.98 -13.69
CA TYR A 214 3.67 6.81 -13.45
C TYR A 214 3.02 8.12 -12.99
N ARG A 215 3.64 8.84 -12.06
CA ARG A 215 3.15 10.15 -11.59
C ARG A 215 3.18 11.19 -12.71
N THR A 216 4.24 11.20 -13.52
CA THR A 216 4.32 12.04 -14.72
C THR A 216 3.17 11.73 -15.69
N ASP A 217 2.89 10.45 -15.93
CA ASP A 217 1.82 10.00 -16.81
C ASP A 217 0.42 10.35 -16.27
N LEU A 218 0.20 10.28 -14.96
CA LEU A 218 -1.03 10.72 -14.30
C LEU A 218 -1.22 12.24 -14.41
N ALA A 219 -0.16 13.01 -14.17
CA ALA A 219 -0.19 14.47 -14.31
C ALA A 219 -0.46 14.92 -15.75
N ALA A 220 -0.07 14.11 -16.74
CA ALA A 220 -0.36 14.33 -18.15
C ALA A 220 -1.77 13.90 -18.59
N VAL A 221 -2.59 13.33 -17.69
CA VAL A 221 -3.98 12.98 -18.02
C VAL A 221 -4.82 14.26 -18.10
N GLU A 222 -5.19 14.62 -19.32
CA GLU A 222 -6.18 15.67 -19.57
C GLU A 222 -7.59 15.07 -19.54
N LEU A 223 -8.42 15.54 -18.62
CA LEU A 223 -9.83 15.18 -18.59
C LEU A 223 -10.59 15.99 -19.64
N SER A 224 -11.42 15.31 -20.43
CA SER A 224 -12.24 15.98 -21.45
C SER A 224 -13.21 16.97 -20.80
N GLU A 225 -13.32 18.16 -21.40
CA GLU A 225 -14.25 19.19 -20.96
C GLU A 225 -15.70 18.66 -20.96
N VAL A 226 -16.41 18.90 -19.86
CA VAL A 226 -17.84 18.61 -19.77
C VAL A 226 -18.59 19.63 -20.63
N PRO A 227 -19.45 19.21 -21.58
CA PRO A 227 -20.24 20.14 -22.38
C PRO A 227 -21.06 21.08 -21.48
N ALA A 228 -21.28 22.31 -21.95
CA ALA A 228 -22.09 23.28 -21.22
C ALA A 228 -23.50 22.73 -20.94
N GLU A 229 -24.08 23.15 -19.82
CA GLU A 229 -25.45 22.80 -19.46
C GLU A 229 -26.43 23.26 -20.55
N TYR A 230 -27.39 22.39 -20.89
CA TYR A 230 -28.38 22.71 -21.90
C TYR A 230 -29.38 23.71 -21.35
N ALA A 231 -29.57 24.81 -22.06
CA ALA A 231 -30.65 25.75 -21.81
C ALA A 231 -31.44 25.91 -23.11
N ARG A 232 -32.72 25.55 -23.09
CA ARG A 232 -33.61 25.79 -24.21
C ARG A 232 -33.71 27.30 -24.47
N ALA A 233 -33.61 27.69 -25.74
CA ALA A 233 -33.90 29.07 -26.14
C ALA A 233 -35.38 29.42 -25.87
N ASP A 234 -35.69 30.72 -25.80
CA ASP A 234 -37.08 31.15 -25.84
C ASP A 234 -37.65 30.81 -27.21
N ILE A 235 -38.75 30.04 -27.25
CA ILE A 235 -39.38 29.57 -28.49
C ILE A 235 -40.87 29.88 -28.47
N ASP A 236 -41.41 30.25 -29.63
CA ASP A 236 -42.84 30.32 -29.87
C ASP A 236 -43.39 28.90 -30.04
N ALA A 237 -44.14 28.44 -29.03
CA ALA A 237 -44.74 27.11 -28.99
C ALA A 237 -45.76 26.85 -30.12
N ASP A 238 -46.33 27.92 -30.70
CA ASP A 238 -47.26 27.82 -31.83
C ASP A 238 -46.51 27.77 -33.19
N SER A 239 -45.19 27.99 -33.19
CA SER A 239 -44.32 27.95 -34.37
C SER A 239 -43.63 26.60 -34.50
N LEU A 240 -44.10 25.77 -35.45
CA LEU A 240 -43.50 24.44 -35.71
C LEU A 240 -42.02 24.51 -36.11
N ASP A 241 -41.60 25.57 -36.81
CA ASP A 241 -40.21 25.75 -37.23
C ASP A 241 -39.29 26.00 -36.02
N GLU A 242 -39.76 26.76 -35.02
CA GLU A 242 -38.99 27.02 -33.80
C GLU A 242 -38.92 25.79 -32.89
N VAL A 243 -40.02 25.05 -32.75
CA VAL A 243 -40.04 23.78 -32.02
C VAL A 243 -39.12 22.75 -32.68
N ALA A 244 -39.12 22.64 -34.01
CA ALA A 244 -38.22 21.77 -34.74
C ALA A 244 -36.74 22.15 -34.51
N ALA A 245 -36.41 23.44 -34.57
CA ALA A 245 -35.06 23.92 -34.29
C ALA A 245 -34.61 23.63 -32.85
N ALA A 246 -35.53 23.70 -31.87
CA ALA A 246 -35.23 23.34 -30.48
C ALA A 246 -34.95 21.85 -30.30
N ILE A 247 -35.70 20.98 -31.01
CA ILE A 247 -35.44 19.53 -31.05
C ILE A 247 -34.07 19.25 -31.66
N ASP A 248 -33.74 19.86 -32.80
CA ASP A 248 -32.42 19.69 -33.44
C ASP A 248 -31.27 20.12 -32.49
N ALA A 249 -31.45 21.22 -31.76
CA ALA A 249 -30.49 21.68 -30.76
C ALA A 249 -30.35 20.70 -29.57
N ALA A 250 -31.46 20.14 -29.08
CA ALA A 250 -31.45 19.12 -28.03
C ALA A 250 -30.72 17.84 -28.50
N GLN A 251 -30.99 17.38 -29.73
CA GLN A 251 -30.31 16.23 -30.32
C GLN A 251 -28.81 16.48 -30.53
N GLN A 252 -28.44 17.69 -30.97
CA GLN A 252 -27.04 18.09 -31.07
C GLN A 252 -26.34 18.05 -29.71
N GLN A 253 -27.01 18.48 -28.65
CA GLN A 253 -26.49 18.42 -27.29
C GLN A 253 -26.30 16.99 -26.80
N LEU A 254 -27.28 16.10 -27.00
CA LEU A 254 -27.13 14.67 -26.69
C LEU A 254 -25.93 14.07 -27.40
N ALA A 255 -25.73 14.38 -28.69
CA ALA A 255 -24.56 13.92 -29.42
C ALA A 255 -23.23 14.48 -28.87
N GLN A 256 -23.21 15.68 -28.27
CA GLN A 256 -22.03 16.21 -27.57
C GLN A 256 -21.76 15.46 -26.27
N ILE A 257 -22.81 15.18 -25.47
CA ILE A 257 -22.71 14.41 -24.22
C ILE A 257 -22.21 12.99 -24.51
N ASP A 258 -22.68 12.36 -25.57
CA ASP A 258 -22.24 11.02 -25.98
C ASP A 258 -20.76 11.00 -26.37
N ARG A 259 -20.29 12.00 -27.14
CA ARG A 259 -18.86 12.14 -27.48
C ARG A 259 -18.00 12.35 -26.23
N ALA A 260 -18.42 13.24 -25.33
CA ALA A 260 -17.71 13.48 -24.07
C ALA A 260 -17.67 12.22 -23.18
N THR A 261 -18.77 11.48 -23.13
CA THR A 261 -18.85 10.20 -22.41
C THR A 261 -17.93 9.15 -23.02
N ALA A 262 -17.84 9.07 -24.35
CA ALA A 262 -16.92 8.17 -25.04
C ALA A 262 -15.45 8.51 -24.76
N ALA A 263 -15.10 9.80 -24.84
CA ALA A 263 -13.76 10.29 -24.53
C ALA A 263 -13.38 10.00 -23.06
N LEU A 264 -14.28 10.25 -22.12
CA LEU A 264 -14.05 9.95 -20.70
C LEU A 264 -13.80 8.45 -20.45
N ARG A 265 -14.50 7.57 -21.17
CA ARG A 265 -14.26 6.11 -21.09
C ARG A 265 -12.89 5.74 -21.63
N GLU A 266 -12.44 6.37 -22.72
CA GLU A 266 -11.11 6.17 -23.29
C GLU A 266 -10.02 6.63 -22.30
N THR A 267 -10.17 7.83 -21.71
CA THR A 267 -9.25 8.32 -20.67
C THR A 267 -9.19 7.38 -19.47
N ARG A 268 -10.34 6.91 -18.98
CA ARG A 268 -10.38 5.92 -17.90
C ARG A 268 -9.63 4.64 -18.25
N MET A 269 -9.86 4.09 -19.45
CA MET A 269 -9.15 2.88 -19.89
C MET A 269 -7.63 3.10 -19.97
N ALA A 270 -7.18 4.30 -20.36
CA ALA A 270 -5.77 4.65 -20.39
C ALA A 270 -5.17 4.75 -18.97
N VAL A 271 -5.89 5.37 -18.02
CA VAL A 271 -5.50 5.39 -16.60
C VAL A 271 -5.42 3.97 -16.04
N ASP A 272 -6.45 3.15 -16.23
CA ASP A 272 -6.48 1.75 -15.77
C ASP A 272 -5.29 0.94 -16.34
N ALA A 273 -4.95 1.16 -17.61
CA ALA A 273 -3.81 0.49 -18.25
C ALA A 273 -2.46 0.93 -17.66
N ARG A 274 -2.28 2.22 -17.37
CA ARG A 274 -1.07 2.76 -16.73
C ARG A 274 -0.92 2.24 -15.31
N THR A 275 -2.01 2.23 -14.53
CA THR A 275 -2.00 1.66 -13.17
C THR A 275 -1.61 0.19 -13.20
N ALA A 276 -2.21 -0.61 -14.09
CA ALA A 276 -1.85 -2.02 -14.23
C ALA A 276 -0.39 -2.26 -14.65
N GLN A 277 0.18 -1.37 -15.48
CA GLN A 277 1.60 -1.43 -15.83
C GLN A 277 2.48 -1.12 -14.62
N PHE A 278 2.15 -0.07 -13.86
CA PHE A 278 2.90 0.30 -12.65
C PHE A 278 2.83 -0.78 -11.56
N GLU A 279 1.65 -1.38 -11.33
CA GLU A 279 1.47 -2.54 -10.45
C GLU A 279 2.37 -3.72 -10.86
N ALA A 280 2.53 -3.95 -12.17
CA ALA A 280 3.40 -5.01 -12.67
C ALA A 280 4.88 -4.74 -12.37
N GLU A 281 5.34 -3.49 -12.48
CA GLU A 281 6.71 -3.10 -12.11
C GLU A 281 6.95 -3.27 -10.59
N LEU A 282 5.98 -2.86 -9.76
CA LEU A 282 6.01 -3.11 -8.31
C LEU A 282 6.08 -4.60 -7.99
N ALA A 283 5.31 -5.43 -8.70
CA ALA A 283 5.33 -6.88 -8.53
C ALA A 283 6.67 -7.52 -8.94
N VAL A 284 7.33 -7.01 -9.98
CA VAL A 284 8.68 -7.44 -10.36
C VAL A 284 9.68 -7.10 -9.26
N PHE A 285 9.60 -5.88 -8.72
CA PHE A 285 10.44 -5.47 -7.60
C PHE A 285 10.23 -6.32 -6.34
N THR A 286 9.00 -6.52 -5.88
CA THR A 286 8.72 -7.30 -4.66
C THR A 286 9.05 -8.78 -4.82
N ALA A 287 9.00 -9.32 -6.04
CA ALA A 287 9.40 -10.70 -6.32
C ALA A 287 10.91 -10.97 -6.11
N THR A 288 11.75 -9.94 -5.99
CA THR A 288 13.19 -10.09 -5.70
C THR A 288 13.47 -10.48 -4.24
N PHE A 289 12.61 -10.05 -3.30
CA PHE A 289 12.84 -10.17 -1.86
C PHE A 289 13.01 -11.62 -1.36
N PRO A 290 12.22 -12.61 -1.83
CA PRO A 290 12.44 -14.00 -1.43
C PRO A 290 13.83 -14.54 -1.78
N GLY A 291 14.37 -14.16 -2.94
CA GLY A 291 15.71 -14.57 -3.36
C GLY A 291 16.79 -13.88 -2.54
N LEU A 292 16.64 -12.58 -2.30
CA LEU A 292 17.55 -11.80 -1.45
C LEU A 292 17.57 -12.33 -0.01
N ALA A 293 16.40 -12.64 0.56
CA ALA A 293 16.28 -13.20 1.89
C ALA A 293 17.06 -14.52 2.06
N GLN A 294 17.02 -15.40 1.05
CA GLN A 294 17.80 -16.64 1.06
C GLN A 294 19.30 -16.36 0.97
N THR A 295 19.72 -15.47 0.08
CA THR A 295 21.13 -15.07 -0.04
C THR A 295 21.67 -14.51 1.28
N VAL A 296 20.90 -13.66 1.96
CA VAL A 296 21.26 -13.08 3.26
C VAL A 296 21.41 -14.18 4.33
N VAL A 297 20.52 -15.16 4.35
CA VAL A 297 20.62 -16.31 5.27
C VAL A 297 21.86 -17.15 4.98
N GLU A 298 22.15 -17.43 3.71
CA GLU A 298 23.33 -18.20 3.30
C GLU A 298 24.66 -17.50 3.65
N GLN A 299 24.67 -16.17 3.64
CA GLN A 299 25.83 -15.35 4.02
C GLN A 299 26.05 -15.27 5.54
N ASN A 300 25.06 -15.65 6.36
CA ASN A 300 25.10 -15.57 7.82
C ASN A 300 24.83 -16.94 8.45
N PRO A 301 25.68 -17.96 8.21
CA PRO A 301 25.42 -19.36 8.55
C PRO A 301 25.44 -19.66 10.06
N ASP A 302 26.06 -18.80 10.87
CA ASP A 302 26.19 -18.98 12.32
C ASP A 302 25.13 -18.19 13.11
N ALA A 303 24.32 -17.38 12.43
CA ALA A 303 23.22 -16.65 13.04
C ALA A 303 22.14 -17.59 13.60
N GLU A 304 21.33 -17.08 14.52
CA GLU A 304 20.24 -17.87 15.12
C GLU A 304 19.23 -18.35 14.07
N PRO A 305 18.85 -19.65 14.10
CA PRO A 305 17.97 -20.24 13.08
C PRO A 305 16.57 -19.64 13.07
N GLU A 306 16.09 -19.10 14.20
CA GLU A 306 14.80 -18.42 14.30
C GLU A 306 14.80 -17.09 13.53
N LEU A 307 15.91 -16.34 13.57
CA LEU A 307 16.08 -15.11 12.80
C LEU A 307 16.20 -15.41 11.30
N ALA A 308 16.91 -16.48 10.92
CA ALA A 308 16.97 -16.92 9.53
C ALA A 308 15.58 -17.23 8.97
N ALA A 309 14.75 -17.94 9.75
CA ALA A 309 13.36 -18.21 9.39
C ALA A 309 12.52 -16.91 9.31
N ALA A 310 12.74 -15.95 10.21
CA ALA A 310 12.06 -14.66 10.20
C ALA A 310 12.38 -13.84 8.95
N VAL A 311 13.64 -13.78 8.52
CA VAL A 311 14.07 -13.10 7.27
C VAL A 311 13.38 -13.70 6.06
N VAL A 312 13.36 -15.04 5.94
CA VAL A 312 12.67 -15.73 4.84
C VAL A 312 11.17 -15.45 4.87
N ALA A 313 10.54 -15.50 6.04
CA ALA A 313 9.11 -15.22 6.18
C ALA A 313 8.76 -13.77 5.82
N ALA A 314 9.58 -12.81 6.25
CA ALA A 314 9.38 -11.39 5.94
C ALA A 314 9.59 -11.12 4.44
N GLY A 315 10.61 -11.69 3.80
CA GLY A 315 10.81 -11.57 2.36
C GLY A 315 9.63 -12.14 1.54
N GLN A 316 9.03 -13.24 2.00
CA GLN A 316 7.80 -13.78 1.42
C GLN A 316 6.56 -12.90 1.66
N ALA A 317 6.51 -12.18 2.79
CA ALA A 317 5.44 -11.24 3.06
C ALA A 317 5.52 -10.02 2.11
N VAL A 318 6.72 -9.47 1.90
CA VAL A 318 6.96 -8.39 0.92
C VAL A 318 6.51 -8.83 -0.48
N ALA A 319 6.87 -10.04 -0.92
CA ALA A 319 6.50 -10.57 -2.23
C ALA A 319 4.99 -10.73 -2.47
N ARG A 320 4.17 -10.73 -1.41
CA ARG A 320 2.70 -10.83 -1.50
C ARG A 320 1.99 -9.52 -1.21
N ALA A 321 2.72 -8.49 -0.78
CA ALA A 321 2.16 -7.22 -0.41
C ALA A 321 1.82 -6.39 -1.64
N ASP A 322 0.69 -5.69 -1.56
CA ASP A 322 0.35 -4.65 -2.52
C ASP A 322 0.92 -3.31 -2.02
N LEU A 323 2.07 -2.91 -2.58
CA LEU A 323 2.76 -1.69 -2.14
C LEU A 323 1.96 -0.41 -2.41
N LEU A 324 0.90 -0.44 -3.22
CA LEU A 324 0.01 0.73 -3.38
C LEU A 324 -0.89 0.95 -2.17
N GLU A 325 -1.11 -0.08 -1.34
CA GLU A 325 -1.88 0.03 -0.12
C GLU A 325 -0.97 0.35 1.08
N ALA A 326 -1.45 1.17 2.00
CA ALA A 326 -0.71 1.54 3.22
C ALA A 326 -0.27 0.33 4.07
N HIS A 327 -1.05 -0.76 4.06
CA HIS A 327 -0.68 -1.99 4.77
C HIS A 327 0.43 -2.77 4.04
N GLY A 328 0.55 -2.60 2.73
CA GLY A 328 1.57 -3.28 1.94
C GLY A 328 2.94 -2.67 2.13
N THR A 329 3.07 -1.34 2.17
CA THR A 329 4.37 -0.70 2.49
C THR A 329 4.84 -0.99 3.92
N ALA A 330 3.90 -1.16 4.86
CA ALA A 330 4.23 -1.45 6.26
C ALA A 330 5.02 -2.75 6.49
N VAL A 331 5.05 -3.68 5.52
CA VAL A 331 5.83 -4.93 5.63
C VAL A 331 7.32 -4.77 5.31
N LEU A 332 7.70 -3.65 4.69
CA LEU A 332 9.08 -3.34 4.30
C LEU A 332 9.99 -3.14 5.52
N VAL A 333 9.49 -2.46 6.55
CA VAL A 333 10.24 -2.20 7.80
C VAL A 333 10.55 -3.50 8.56
N PRO A 334 9.58 -4.39 8.86
CA PRO A 334 9.89 -5.67 9.49
C PRO A 334 10.89 -6.54 8.72
N TYR A 335 10.87 -6.50 7.38
CA TYR A 335 11.87 -7.21 6.58
C TYR A 335 13.28 -6.64 6.80
N ARG A 336 13.43 -5.31 6.72
CA ARG A 336 14.70 -4.63 7.03
C ARG A 336 15.20 -4.96 8.43
N GLU A 337 14.34 -4.88 9.43
CA GLU A 337 14.69 -5.17 10.83
C GLU A 337 15.10 -6.63 11.02
N ALA A 338 14.42 -7.58 10.38
CA ALA A 338 14.78 -8.99 10.43
C ALA A 338 16.18 -9.24 9.84
N VAL A 339 16.51 -8.59 8.71
CA VAL A 339 17.84 -8.69 8.09
C VAL A 339 18.92 -8.13 9.02
N VAL A 340 18.70 -6.94 9.59
CA VAL A 340 19.63 -6.33 10.55
C VAL A 340 19.85 -7.24 11.76
N ALA A 341 18.78 -7.77 12.35
CA ALA A 341 18.86 -8.68 13.49
C ALA A 341 19.64 -9.97 13.17
N LEU A 342 19.47 -10.53 11.97
CA LEU A 342 20.23 -11.69 11.53
C LEU A 342 21.74 -11.39 11.46
N VAL A 343 22.10 -10.26 10.85
CA VAL A 343 23.51 -9.86 10.73
C VAL A 343 24.12 -9.57 12.10
N GLU A 344 23.37 -8.91 12.99
CA GLU A 344 23.81 -8.68 14.37
C GLU A 344 24.05 -10.01 15.12
N SER A 345 23.18 -11.00 14.92
CA SER A 345 23.35 -12.36 15.48
C SER A 345 24.61 -13.06 14.95
N GLN A 346 24.90 -12.96 13.65
CA GLN A 346 26.15 -13.48 13.06
C GLN A 346 27.37 -12.80 13.69
N VAL A 347 27.38 -11.47 13.77
CA VAL A 347 28.47 -10.69 14.37
C VAL A 347 28.69 -11.11 15.83
N TYR A 348 27.62 -11.34 16.59
CA TYR A 348 27.73 -11.86 17.95
C TYR A 348 28.36 -13.25 18.00
N ALA A 349 27.91 -14.17 17.14
CA ALA A 349 28.47 -15.53 17.06
C ALA A 349 29.97 -15.52 16.73
N ASP A 350 30.39 -14.69 15.80
CA ASP A 350 31.81 -14.53 15.42
C ASP A 350 32.65 -13.96 16.55
N ARG A 351 32.12 -12.98 17.32
CA ARG A 351 32.80 -12.44 18.51
C ARG A 351 32.99 -13.51 19.58
N VAL A 352 31.97 -14.33 19.85
CA VAL A 352 32.04 -15.42 20.83
C VAL A 352 33.10 -16.46 20.41
N ARG A 353 33.13 -16.84 19.12
CA ARG A 353 34.14 -17.75 18.56
C ARG A 353 35.56 -17.20 18.72
N ALA A 354 35.78 -15.95 18.32
CA ALA A 354 37.09 -15.30 18.44
C ALA A 354 37.55 -15.16 19.91
N GLU A 355 36.63 -14.97 20.85
CA GLU A 355 36.96 -14.98 22.28
C GLU A 355 37.32 -16.38 22.79
N GLN A 356 36.60 -17.42 22.36
CA GLN A 356 36.92 -18.81 22.71
C GLN A 356 38.29 -19.21 22.18
N GLU A 357 38.60 -18.91 20.92
CA GLU A 357 39.91 -19.19 20.31
C GLU A 357 41.05 -18.50 21.08
N ARG A 358 40.86 -17.23 21.45
CA ARG A 358 41.84 -16.49 22.25
C ARG A 358 42.06 -17.11 23.63
N ARG A 359 41.00 -17.51 24.32
CA ARG A 359 41.09 -18.19 25.62
C ARG A 359 41.84 -19.51 25.49
N GLU A 360 41.54 -20.30 24.45
CA GLU A 360 42.24 -21.55 24.18
C GLU A 360 43.73 -21.34 23.84
N GLU A 361 44.07 -20.26 23.12
CA GLU A 361 45.46 -19.89 22.85
C GLU A 361 46.20 -19.44 24.12
N GLU A 362 45.58 -18.61 24.96
CA GLU A 362 46.13 -18.21 26.25
C GLU A 362 46.32 -19.42 27.18
N GLU A 363 45.38 -20.35 27.21
CA GLU A 363 45.51 -21.61 27.95
C GLU A 363 46.64 -22.48 27.39
N ARG A 364 46.78 -22.59 26.07
CA ARG A 364 47.89 -23.31 25.42
C ARG A 364 49.24 -22.67 25.75
N GLN A 365 49.34 -21.34 25.76
CA GLN A 365 50.55 -20.62 26.14
C GLN A 365 50.90 -20.85 27.61
N ARG A 366 49.92 -20.74 28.52
CA ARG A 366 50.13 -21.03 29.95
C ARG A 366 50.57 -22.47 30.22
N GLN A 367 50.05 -23.45 29.47
CA GLN A 367 50.48 -24.85 29.58
C GLN A 367 51.90 -25.07 29.07
N GLN A 368 52.33 -24.34 28.03
CA GLN A 368 53.72 -24.38 27.54
C GLN A 368 54.70 -23.75 28.54
N GLU A 369 54.33 -22.64 29.18
CA GLU A 369 55.14 -21.99 30.22
C GLU A 369 55.26 -22.84 31.50
N GLN A 370 54.27 -23.67 31.80
CA GLN A 370 54.27 -24.58 32.96
C GLN A 370 54.97 -25.93 32.71
N GLN A 371 55.32 -26.27 31.47
CA GLN A 371 56.17 -27.44 31.23
C GLN A 371 57.57 -27.15 31.76
N PRO A 372 58.09 -27.95 32.71
CA PRO A 372 59.42 -27.73 33.26
C PRO A 372 60.43 -27.76 32.12
N GLN A 373 61.27 -26.72 32.03
CA GLN A 373 62.42 -26.75 31.14
C GLN A 373 63.16 -28.07 31.38
N PRO A 374 63.48 -28.84 30.32
CA PRO A 374 64.31 -30.02 30.50
C PRO A 374 65.56 -29.56 31.25
N GLU A 375 65.81 -30.16 32.42
CA GLU A 375 67.01 -29.90 33.20
C GLU A 375 68.19 -29.97 32.25
N VAL A 376 68.78 -28.81 31.96
CA VAL A 376 70.07 -28.75 31.28
C VAL A 376 71.01 -29.45 32.23
N SER A 377 71.34 -30.71 31.91
CA SER A 377 72.39 -31.42 32.63
C SER A 377 73.63 -30.53 32.55
N PRO A 378 74.26 -30.17 33.68
CA PRO A 378 75.46 -29.34 33.65
C PRO A 378 76.55 -30.17 32.97
N ASP A 379 76.80 -29.89 31.69
CA ASP A 379 77.98 -30.41 31.03
C ASP A 379 79.24 -29.74 31.60
N PRO A 380 80.38 -30.45 31.62
CA PRO A 380 81.56 -30.08 32.37
C PRO A 380 82.20 -28.78 31.85
N VAL A 381 82.69 -27.98 32.77
CA VAL A 381 83.51 -26.78 32.52
C VAL A 381 84.68 -27.12 31.58
N GLU A 382 84.62 -26.65 30.35
CA GLU A 382 85.80 -26.47 29.48
C GLU A 382 86.32 -25.02 29.60
N PRO A 383 87.64 -24.81 29.57
CA PRO A 383 88.26 -23.53 29.86
C PRO A 383 88.14 -22.53 28.70
N ASP A 384 87.65 -21.35 29.06
CA ASP A 384 87.95 -19.99 28.57
C ASP A 384 88.79 -19.87 27.27
N PRO A 385 88.17 -19.53 26.12
CA PRO A 385 88.86 -18.88 25.01
C PRO A 385 88.78 -17.35 25.12
N GLU A 386 89.90 -16.73 24.77
CA GLU A 386 90.26 -15.31 24.84
C GLU A 386 89.19 -14.29 24.36
N PRO A 387 89.23 -13.04 24.88
CA PRO A 387 88.35 -11.97 24.43
C PRO A 387 88.70 -11.54 23.01
N ASP A 388 87.75 -11.69 22.08
CA ASP A 388 87.82 -11.13 20.73
C ASP A 388 87.27 -9.70 20.75
N ASP A 389 88.18 -8.73 20.69
CA ASP A 389 87.91 -7.31 20.48
C ASP A 389 87.27 -7.12 19.09
N THR A 390 85.95 -7.08 19.02
CA THR A 390 85.24 -6.54 17.85
C THR A 390 84.63 -5.17 18.17
N PRO A 391 84.89 -4.12 17.35
CA PRO A 391 84.48 -2.76 17.64
C PRO A 391 82.95 -2.59 17.60
N VAL A 392 82.42 -1.93 18.62
CA VAL A 392 81.03 -1.47 18.70
C VAL A 392 80.74 -0.52 17.52
N GLU A 393 79.85 -0.95 16.62
CA GLU A 393 79.24 -0.06 15.62
C GLU A 393 78.33 0.96 16.34
N PRO A 394 78.41 2.26 16.01
CA PRO A 394 77.66 3.29 16.69
C PRO A 394 76.17 3.25 16.35
N ILE A 395 75.36 3.25 17.40
CA ILE A 395 73.91 3.42 17.38
C ILE A 395 73.56 4.71 16.62
N PRO A 396 72.75 4.67 15.54
CA PRO A 396 72.27 5.89 14.90
C PRO A 396 71.31 6.62 15.85
N ALA A 397 71.53 7.93 15.98
CA ALA A 397 70.74 8.83 16.81
C ALA A 397 69.25 8.86 16.40
N PRO A 398 68.31 9.09 17.33
CA PRO A 398 66.90 9.26 17.01
C PRO A 398 66.72 10.51 16.15
N VAL A 399 66.10 10.34 14.98
CA VAL A 399 65.75 11.43 14.08
C VAL A 399 64.55 12.17 14.70
N GLU A 400 64.71 13.46 14.96
CA GLU A 400 63.60 14.35 15.38
C GLU A 400 62.52 14.36 14.28
N PRO A 401 61.23 14.23 14.64
CA PRO A 401 60.15 14.44 13.67
C PRO A 401 60.17 15.90 13.24
N THR A 402 60.45 16.10 11.95
CA THR A 402 60.29 17.39 11.29
C THR A 402 58.81 17.69 11.17
N ASP A 403 58.38 18.75 11.85
CA ASP A 403 57.07 19.37 11.80
C ASP A 403 56.84 20.03 10.41
N PRO A 404 55.84 19.63 9.62
CA PRO A 404 55.41 20.42 8.47
C PRO A 404 54.28 21.37 8.90
N SER A 405 54.70 22.52 9.46
CA SER A 405 53.89 23.74 9.46
C SER A 405 53.79 24.30 8.03
N GLU A 406 52.58 24.77 7.70
CA GLU A 406 52.27 25.80 6.69
C GLU A 406 52.69 25.58 5.23
N ALA A 407 51.70 25.46 4.34
CA ALA A 407 51.43 26.48 3.31
C ALA A 407 50.29 26.01 2.38
N GLY A 408 49.21 26.79 2.28
CA GLY A 408 48.17 26.48 1.29
C GLY A 408 46.93 27.35 1.27
N ALA A 409 47.06 28.66 1.53
CA ALA A 409 46.06 29.62 1.09
C ALA A 409 46.15 29.79 -0.43
N GLY A 410 45.04 29.67 -1.16
CA GLY A 410 45.01 30.03 -2.58
C GLY A 410 43.76 29.64 -3.38
N VAL A 411 42.85 30.63 -3.46
CA VAL A 411 41.73 30.86 -4.42
C VAL A 411 40.41 30.16 -4.16
#